data_AF-A0A195D4X0-F1
#
_entry.id   AF-A0A195D4X0-F1
#
_cell.length_a   1.000
_cell.length_b   1.000
_cell.length_c   1.000
_cell.angle_alpha   90.00
_cell.angle_beta   90.00
_cell.angle_gamma   90.00
#
_symmetry.space_group_name_H-M   'P 1'
#
loop_
_entity.id
_entity.type
_entity.pdbx_description
1 polymer ?
#
loop_
_entity_poly.entity_id
_entity_poly.type
_entity_poly.pdbx_seq_one_letter_code
_entity_poly.pdbx_strand_id
1 'polypeptide(L)'
;MVSAMEDLSKFEQEIFQRISKNEVSELKTLLAQEKIKMDFIDENGMNPLQHACYKGNKEIVQLLLDHDADVNACLHEHAYTALHFAALSGNAELCHLLMSYGACLTAQNSVGRTAAQMAAFVGNHNCVATINNFIPKADIDYYIKPQGLQTEPMLPPYLADYFHKFIIQINVNPVRVCMNLQKLPALLENAAKIQKVLESMRNREMTRGVEINEIMAFKYHYLSCVVAEVLKCQKRQEAMKAEKVEKWCNRSNEKKPDTVEFLIRRFLKCNKTDSLPEYQEAFLKDSVREFPFRESTIFRQIVATLASTDPPSTVSVISAAINGQRGFFDGVHTCVTCGEDKATKKCSKCKAVQYCDRECQRLHWFMHKKACARLGQSSANN
;
A
#
# COMPACT_ATOMS: atom_id res chain seq x y z
N MET A 1 35.08 -20.19 11.30
CA MET A 1 35.16 -20.81 12.64
C MET A 1 33.74 -20.97 13.12
N VAL A 2 33.22 -22.19 13.07
CA VAL A 2 31.90 -22.52 13.63
C VAL A 2 32.10 -22.49 15.15
N SER A 3 31.55 -21.47 15.80
CA SER A 3 31.46 -21.43 17.27
C SER A 3 30.69 -22.67 17.70
N ALA A 4 31.18 -23.37 18.73
CA ALA A 4 30.49 -24.51 19.31
C ALA A 4 29.02 -24.15 19.56
N MET A 5 28.10 -24.95 19.02
CA MET A 5 26.69 -24.86 19.40
C MET A 5 26.63 -25.27 20.87
N GLU A 6 26.51 -24.29 21.76
CA GLU A 6 26.19 -24.56 23.16
C GLU A 6 24.82 -25.25 23.19
N ASP A 7 24.70 -26.35 23.94
CA ASP A 7 23.42 -27.03 24.12
C ASP A 7 22.40 -26.03 24.68
N LEU A 8 21.28 -25.85 23.98
CA LEU A 8 20.18 -24.98 24.43
C LEU A 8 19.77 -25.35 25.85
N SER A 9 19.68 -24.36 26.73
CA SER A 9 19.15 -24.54 28.07
C SER A 9 17.70 -25.04 28.03
N LYS A 10 17.27 -25.70 29.10
CA LYS A 10 15.86 -26.15 29.23
C LYS A 10 14.86 -25.01 29.04
N PHE A 11 15.24 -23.80 29.44
CA PHE A 11 14.39 -22.61 29.30
C PHE A 11 14.25 -22.15 27.84
N GLU A 12 15.35 -22.14 27.08
CA GLU A 12 15.34 -21.80 25.64
C GLU A 12 14.57 -22.85 24.82
N GLN A 13 14.72 -24.12 25.16
CA GLN A 13 13.94 -25.22 24.56
C GLN A 13 12.44 -25.03 24.82
N GLU A 14 12.05 -24.62 26.03
CA GLU A 14 10.66 -24.34 26.36
C GLU A 14 10.12 -23.15 25.55
N ILE A 15 10.91 -22.09 25.34
CA ILE A 15 10.53 -20.96 24.48
C ILE A 15 10.20 -21.43 23.07
N PHE A 16 11.10 -22.21 22.44
CA PHE A 16 10.82 -22.79 21.12
C PHE A 16 9.57 -23.67 21.12
N GLN A 17 9.37 -24.46 22.18
CA GLN A 17 8.18 -25.30 22.30
C GLN A 17 6.89 -24.46 22.34
N ARG A 18 6.82 -23.41 23.17
CA ARG A 18 5.64 -22.52 23.24
C ARG A 18 5.37 -21.81 21.92
N ILE A 19 6.42 -21.35 21.23
CA ILE A 19 6.30 -20.75 19.89
C ILE A 19 5.75 -21.77 18.90
N SER A 20 6.27 -22.99 18.90
CA SER A 20 5.86 -24.04 17.97
C SER A 20 4.39 -24.46 18.13
N LYS A 21 3.89 -24.44 19.38
CA LYS A 21 2.51 -24.74 19.78
C LYS A 21 1.56 -23.54 19.71
N ASN A 22 2.08 -22.34 19.40
CA ASN A 22 1.31 -21.11 19.32
C ASN A 22 0.68 -20.65 20.66
N GLU A 23 1.36 -20.94 21.78
CA GLU A 23 0.89 -20.69 23.15
C GLU A 23 1.30 -19.29 23.63
N VAL A 24 0.56 -18.26 23.20
CA VAL A 24 0.90 -16.84 23.44
C VAL A 24 0.93 -16.47 24.93
N SER A 25 -0.08 -16.90 25.68
CA SER A 25 -0.24 -16.56 27.11
C SER A 25 0.87 -17.19 27.96
N GLU A 26 1.19 -18.44 27.66
CA GLU A 26 2.19 -19.24 28.33
C GLU A 26 3.59 -18.75 27.99
N LEU A 27 3.86 -18.39 26.72
CA LEU A 27 5.11 -17.74 26.32
C LEU A 27 5.29 -16.40 27.02
N LYS A 28 4.25 -15.57 27.09
CA LYS A 28 4.30 -14.29 27.79
C LYS A 28 4.60 -14.45 29.28
N THR A 29 4.00 -15.46 29.92
CA THR A 29 4.27 -15.78 31.32
C THR A 29 5.71 -16.25 31.50
N LEU A 30 6.22 -17.08 30.59
CA LEU A 30 7.59 -17.58 30.61
C LEU A 30 8.63 -16.45 30.48
N LEU A 31 8.45 -15.55 29.50
CA LEU A 31 9.35 -14.41 29.29
C LEU A 31 9.30 -13.36 30.40
N ALA A 32 8.22 -13.32 31.19
CA ALA A 32 8.12 -12.43 32.35
C ALA A 32 8.90 -12.93 33.58
N GLN A 33 9.24 -14.22 33.64
CA GLN A 33 9.94 -14.82 34.78
C GLN A 33 11.43 -14.49 34.79
N GLU A 34 12.07 -14.44 33.61
CA GLU A 34 13.50 -14.22 33.48
C GLU A 34 13.80 -13.26 32.34
N LYS A 35 14.74 -12.33 32.57
CA LYS A 35 15.25 -11.46 31.52
C LYS A 35 16.27 -12.23 30.68
N ILE A 36 15.80 -12.78 29.57
CA ILE A 36 16.61 -13.52 28.61
C ILE A 36 16.82 -12.70 27.34
N LYS A 37 18.01 -12.83 26.74
CA LYS A 37 18.30 -12.25 25.43
C LYS A 37 17.84 -13.21 24.33
N MET A 38 17.17 -12.70 23.31
CA MET A 38 16.58 -13.49 22.22
C MET A 38 17.60 -13.80 21.09
N ASP A 39 18.85 -14.11 21.42
CA ASP A 39 19.93 -14.34 20.45
C ASP A 39 20.35 -15.81 20.29
N PHE A 40 19.67 -16.74 20.96
CA PHE A 40 19.87 -18.17 20.79
C PHE A 40 19.20 -18.70 19.51
N ILE A 41 19.72 -19.84 19.02
CA ILE A 41 19.34 -20.47 17.76
C ILE A 41 19.19 -21.97 17.91
N ASP A 42 18.35 -22.59 17.08
CA ASP A 42 18.25 -24.04 16.97
C ASP A 42 19.33 -24.67 16.07
N GLU A 43 19.24 -25.97 15.84
CA GLU A 43 20.13 -26.76 14.96
C GLU A 43 20.19 -26.28 13.50
N ASN A 44 19.16 -25.58 13.03
CA ASN A 44 19.09 -25.02 11.68
C ASN A 44 19.56 -23.56 11.64
N GLY A 45 20.01 -23.02 12.78
CA GLY A 45 20.37 -21.61 12.93
C GLY A 45 19.16 -20.68 13.00
N MET A 46 17.94 -21.22 13.27
CA MET A 46 16.75 -20.39 13.42
C MET A 46 16.64 -19.82 14.84
N ASN A 47 16.41 -18.52 14.94
CA ASN A 47 16.09 -17.87 16.22
C ASN A 47 14.57 -17.92 16.53
N PRO A 48 14.14 -17.63 17.78
CA PRO A 48 12.74 -17.61 18.16
C PRO A 48 11.85 -16.73 17.26
N LEU A 49 12.37 -15.57 16.84
CA LEU A 49 11.65 -14.62 16.00
C LEU A 49 11.35 -15.21 14.61
N GLN A 50 12.33 -15.87 13.99
CA GLN A 50 12.16 -16.54 12.70
C GLN A 50 11.15 -17.69 12.79
N HIS A 51 11.16 -18.48 13.87
CA HIS A 51 10.14 -19.50 14.14
C HIS A 51 8.74 -18.90 14.23
N ALA A 52 8.59 -17.82 15.01
CA ALA A 52 7.31 -17.12 15.14
C ALA A 52 6.82 -16.54 13.80
N CYS A 53 7.73 -16.01 12.98
CA CYS A 53 7.41 -15.50 11.66
C CYS A 53 6.99 -16.59 10.67
N TYR A 54 7.65 -17.76 10.72
CA TYR A 54 7.26 -18.92 9.92
C TYR A 54 5.86 -19.42 10.28
N LYS A 55 5.51 -19.41 11.59
CA LYS A 55 4.15 -19.74 12.06
C LYS A 55 3.11 -18.65 11.73
N GLY A 56 3.56 -17.44 11.41
CA GLY A 56 2.68 -16.32 11.05
C GLY A 56 1.92 -15.69 12.22
N ASN A 57 2.30 -15.99 13.48
CA ASN A 57 1.64 -15.40 14.66
C ASN A 57 2.21 -14.02 14.98
N LYS A 58 1.43 -12.99 14.67
CA LYS A 58 1.77 -11.58 14.90
C LYS A 58 1.96 -11.24 16.38
N GLU A 59 1.19 -11.84 17.28
CA GLU A 59 1.26 -11.53 18.72
C GLU A 59 2.55 -12.05 19.34
N ILE A 60 2.96 -13.27 18.98
CA ILE A 60 4.26 -13.82 19.40
C ILE A 60 5.40 -12.99 18.82
N VAL A 61 5.32 -12.62 17.54
CA VAL A 61 6.36 -11.80 16.91
C VAL A 61 6.48 -10.44 17.59
N GLN A 62 5.36 -9.77 17.87
CA GLN A 62 5.36 -8.53 18.63
C GLN A 62 6.02 -8.70 20.01
N LEU A 63 5.64 -9.75 20.74
CA LEU A 63 6.20 -10.06 22.06
C LEU A 63 7.72 -10.25 22.02
N LEU A 64 8.23 -10.97 21.01
CA LEU A 64 9.68 -11.21 20.85
C LEU A 64 10.43 -9.94 20.46
N LEU A 65 9.87 -9.12 19.57
CA LEU A 65 10.45 -7.82 19.19
C LEU A 65 10.48 -6.84 20.38
N ASP A 66 9.46 -6.86 21.24
CA ASP A 66 9.44 -6.07 22.47
C ASP A 66 10.46 -6.55 23.53
N HIS A 67 11.01 -7.75 23.35
CA HIS A 67 12.15 -8.29 24.12
C HIS A 67 13.47 -8.22 23.34
N ASP A 68 13.61 -7.19 22.49
CA ASP A 68 14.85 -6.87 21.75
C ASP A 68 15.38 -8.01 20.86
N ALA A 69 14.49 -8.86 20.32
CA ALA A 69 14.89 -9.86 19.34
C ALA A 69 15.48 -9.21 18.08
N ASP A 70 16.61 -9.73 17.61
CA ASP A 70 17.26 -9.22 16.41
C ASP A 70 16.43 -9.54 15.15
N VAL A 71 15.79 -8.51 14.61
CA VAL A 71 14.96 -8.57 13.41
C VAL A 71 15.75 -8.93 12.15
N ASN A 72 17.06 -8.67 12.14
CA ASN A 72 17.95 -8.87 11.00
C ASN A 72 18.85 -10.11 11.13
N ALA A 73 18.64 -10.93 12.17
CA ALA A 73 19.35 -12.20 12.32
C ALA A 73 19.25 -13.06 11.06
N CYS A 74 20.38 -13.61 10.63
CA CYS A 74 20.53 -14.36 9.38
C CYS A 74 21.37 -15.64 9.53
N LEU A 75 21.46 -16.18 10.75
CA LEU A 75 22.25 -17.39 11.06
C LEU A 75 21.62 -18.69 10.54
N HIS A 76 20.40 -18.64 10.02
CA HIS A 76 19.74 -19.77 9.37
C HIS A 76 20.63 -20.37 8.27
N GLU A 77 20.61 -21.70 8.10
CA GLU A 77 21.43 -22.43 7.13
C GLU A 77 21.36 -21.90 5.68
N HIS A 78 20.27 -21.21 5.34
CA HIS A 78 20.05 -20.59 4.02
C HIS A 78 20.00 -19.06 4.07
N ALA A 79 20.48 -18.44 5.15
CA ALA A 79 20.49 -17.00 5.38
C ALA A 79 19.09 -16.34 5.27
N TYR A 80 18.04 -17.06 5.67
CA TYR A 80 16.70 -16.48 5.76
C TYR A 80 16.61 -15.57 6.99
N THR A 81 16.08 -14.37 6.79
CA THR A 81 15.76 -13.44 7.89
C THR A 81 14.30 -13.62 8.32
N ALA A 82 13.91 -13.02 9.45
CA ALA A 82 12.52 -12.99 9.89
C ALA A 82 11.57 -12.45 8.80
N LEU A 83 12.00 -11.44 8.05
CA LEU A 83 11.21 -10.86 6.95
C LEU A 83 11.02 -11.86 5.79
N HIS A 84 11.98 -12.73 5.51
CA HIS A 84 11.80 -13.79 4.50
C HIS A 84 10.73 -14.78 4.93
N PHE A 85 10.75 -15.24 6.18
CA PHE A 85 9.74 -16.18 6.70
C PHE A 85 8.35 -15.55 6.74
N ALA A 86 8.22 -14.28 7.13
CA ALA A 86 6.95 -13.56 7.08
C ALA A 86 6.42 -13.39 5.64
N ALA A 87 7.32 -13.12 4.68
CA ALA A 87 6.99 -12.99 3.27
C ALA A 87 6.54 -14.33 2.66
N LEU A 88 7.16 -15.45 3.07
CA LEU A 88 6.76 -16.80 2.66
C LEU A 88 5.44 -17.26 3.29
N SER A 89 5.13 -16.86 4.52
CA SER A 89 3.85 -17.20 5.17
C SER A 89 2.65 -16.42 4.60
N GLY A 90 2.90 -15.40 3.78
CA GLY A 90 1.86 -14.59 3.14
C GLY A 90 1.21 -13.55 4.06
N ASN A 91 1.77 -13.36 5.26
CA ASN A 91 1.27 -12.41 6.24
C ASN A 91 1.86 -11.00 6.03
N ALA A 92 1.17 -10.20 5.23
CA ALA A 92 1.60 -8.83 4.92
C ALA A 92 1.66 -7.90 6.15
N GLU A 93 0.77 -8.09 7.14
CA GLU A 93 0.81 -7.32 8.38
C GLU A 93 2.07 -7.62 9.20
N LEU A 94 2.49 -8.88 9.19
CA LEU A 94 3.71 -9.31 9.84
C LEU A 94 4.95 -8.74 9.14
N CYS A 95 4.98 -8.73 7.80
CA CYS A 95 6.03 -8.02 7.06
C CYS A 95 6.11 -6.55 7.46
N HIS A 96 4.96 -5.86 7.53
CA HIS A 96 4.92 -4.45 7.95
C HIS A 96 5.45 -4.26 9.38
N LEU A 97 5.08 -5.15 10.31
CA LEU A 97 5.58 -5.10 11.69
C LEU A 97 7.11 -5.20 11.73
N LEU A 98 7.69 -6.21 11.08
CA LEU A 98 9.14 -6.40 11.04
C LEU A 98 9.86 -5.20 10.43
N MET A 99 9.36 -4.66 9.32
CA MET A 99 9.94 -3.46 8.69
C MET A 99 9.84 -2.22 9.59
N SER A 100 8.77 -2.09 10.39
CA SER A 100 8.67 -1.01 11.39
C SER A 100 9.67 -1.13 12.54
N TYR A 101 10.19 -2.33 12.79
CA TYR A 101 11.31 -2.60 13.70
C TYR A 101 12.69 -2.58 13.00
N GLY A 102 12.75 -2.14 11.74
CA GLY A 102 14.02 -1.97 11.02
C GLY A 102 14.54 -3.21 10.30
N ALA A 103 13.65 -4.16 9.94
CA ALA A 103 14.03 -5.26 9.05
C ALA A 103 14.62 -4.72 7.73
N CYS A 104 15.73 -5.30 7.28
CA CYS A 104 16.39 -4.95 6.04
C CYS A 104 15.63 -5.52 4.83
N LEU A 105 15.11 -4.63 3.98
CA LEU A 105 14.33 -4.99 2.79
C LEU A 105 15.19 -5.63 1.69
N THR A 106 16.48 -5.30 1.66
CA THR A 106 17.44 -5.72 0.61
C THR A 106 18.31 -6.90 1.03
N ALA A 107 18.13 -7.42 2.25
CA ALA A 107 18.82 -8.63 2.70
C ALA A 107 18.55 -9.78 1.74
N GLN A 108 19.60 -10.48 1.33
CA GLN A 108 19.53 -11.61 0.41
C GLN A 108 19.83 -12.90 1.14
N ASN A 109 19.04 -13.94 0.84
CA ASN A 109 19.31 -15.30 1.29
C ASN A 109 20.46 -15.95 0.49
N SER A 110 20.76 -17.23 0.77
CA SER A 110 21.86 -17.96 0.12
C SER A 110 21.73 -18.13 -1.41
N VAL A 111 20.53 -17.94 -1.96
CA VAL A 111 20.26 -17.99 -3.41
C VAL A 111 20.15 -16.59 -4.04
N GLY A 112 20.57 -15.54 -3.32
CA GLY A 112 20.59 -14.17 -3.82
C GLY A 112 19.21 -13.52 -3.98
N ARG A 113 18.22 -13.96 -3.20
CA ARG A 113 16.84 -13.46 -3.26
C ARG A 113 16.47 -12.65 -2.03
N THR A 114 15.74 -11.56 -2.24
CA THR A 114 15.14 -10.77 -1.15
C THR A 114 13.82 -11.34 -0.69
N ALA A 115 13.34 -10.91 0.49
CA ALA A 115 12.04 -11.32 1.01
C ALA A 115 10.87 -11.03 0.05
N ALA A 116 10.87 -9.87 -0.61
CA ALA A 116 9.85 -9.54 -1.62
C ALA A 116 9.91 -10.49 -2.83
N GLN A 117 11.10 -10.89 -3.27
CA GLN A 117 11.25 -11.85 -4.36
C GLN A 117 10.80 -13.25 -3.96
N MET A 118 11.05 -13.67 -2.72
CA MET A 118 10.54 -14.94 -2.18
C MET A 118 9.01 -14.93 -2.07
N ALA A 119 8.41 -13.83 -1.60
CA ALA A 119 6.95 -13.68 -1.62
C ALA A 119 6.39 -13.76 -3.04
N ALA A 120 7.04 -13.13 -4.03
CA ALA A 120 6.63 -13.20 -5.42
C ALA A 120 6.68 -14.63 -5.96
N PHE A 121 7.74 -15.38 -5.64
CA PHE A 121 7.94 -16.78 -6.07
C PHE A 121 6.80 -17.70 -5.61
N VAL A 122 6.28 -17.50 -4.39
CA VAL A 122 5.16 -18.29 -3.85
C VAL A 122 3.77 -17.65 -4.07
N GLY A 123 3.68 -16.55 -4.83
CA GLY A 123 2.40 -15.89 -5.15
C GLY A 123 1.83 -14.99 -4.05
N ASN A 124 2.61 -14.63 -3.02
CA ASN A 124 2.19 -13.77 -1.91
C ASN A 124 2.21 -12.27 -2.28
N HIS A 125 1.40 -11.88 -3.26
CA HIS A 125 1.41 -10.55 -3.88
C HIS A 125 1.20 -9.39 -2.90
N ASN A 126 0.40 -9.58 -1.84
CA ASN A 126 0.21 -8.54 -0.82
C ASN A 126 1.47 -8.31 0.02
N CYS A 127 2.29 -9.34 0.26
CA CYS A 127 3.59 -9.18 0.91
C CYS A 127 4.55 -8.43 0.00
N VAL A 128 4.59 -8.78 -1.29
CA VAL A 128 5.39 -8.06 -2.30
C VAL A 128 5.04 -6.57 -2.31
N ALA A 129 3.76 -6.26 -2.46
CA ALA A 129 3.27 -4.89 -2.45
C ALA A 129 3.61 -4.18 -1.14
N THR A 130 3.41 -4.81 0.01
CA THR A 130 3.69 -4.20 1.31
C THR A 130 5.18 -3.90 1.50
N ILE A 131 6.07 -4.83 1.13
CA ILE A 131 7.52 -4.65 1.24
C ILE A 131 8.00 -3.57 0.27
N ASN A 132 7.60 -3.64 -1.01
CA ASN A 132 8.07 -2.70 -2.03
C ASN A 132 7.56 -1.27 -1.83
N ASN A 133 6.44 -1.08 -1.12
CA ASN A 133 5.85 0.22 -0.84
C ASN A 133 6.17 0.74 0.58
N PHE A 134 7.00 0.02 1.34
CA PHE A 134 7.38 0.44 2.68
C PHE A 134 8.35 1.62 2.62
N ILE A 135 8.11 2.59 3.49
CA ILE A 135 8.92 3.79 3.63
C ILE A 135 9.17 3.96 5.14
N PRO A 136 10.43 3.96 5.62
CA PRO A 136 10.73 4.29 7.00
C PRO A 136 10.19 5.67 7.38
N LYS A 137 9.67 5.85 8.59
CA LYS A 137 9.21 7.17 9.05
C LYS A 137 10.34 8.22 9.02
N ALA A 138 11.58 7.78 9.29
CA ALA A 138 12.78 8.61 9.19
C ALA A 138 12.98 9.25 7.80
N ASP A 139 12.48 8.64 6.73
CA ASP A 139 12.59 9.22 5.38
C ASP A 139 11.69 10.46 5.23
N ILE A 140 10.66 10.59 6.07
CA ILE A 140 9.76 11.75 6.13
C ILE A 140 10.36 12.88 6.96
N ASP A 141 11.28 12.58 7.89
CA ASP A 141 11.90 13.58 8.78
C ASP A 141 12.59 14.71 8.01
N TYR A 142 13.11 14.42 6.82
CA TYR A 142 13.71 15.40 5.93
C TYR A 142 12.72 16.52 5.56
N TYR A 143 11.44 16.19 5.35
CA TYR A 143 10.44 17.13 4.85
C TYR A 143 9.77 17.96 5.94
N ILE A 144 9.87 17.53 7.21
CA ILE A 144 9.28 18.21 8.37
C ILE A 144 10.25 19.16 9.07
N LYS A 145 11.48 19.26 8.58
CA LYS A 145 12.50 20.20 9.04
C LYS A 145 12.83 21.17 7.90
N PRO A 146 13.07 22.48 8.17
CA PRO A 146 13.55 23.41 7.15
C PRO A 146 14.90 22.94 6.57
N GLN A 147 15.06 23.04 5.25
CA GLN A 147 16.27 22.59 4.55
C GLN A 147 16.97 23.76 3.85
N GLY A 148 18.30 23.82 3.94
CA GLY A 148 19.12 24.84 3.27
C GLY A 148 18.71 26.28 3.64
N LEU A 149 18.22 27.04 2.66
CA LEU A 149 17.78 28.43 2.83
C LEU A 149 16.28 28.56 3.19
N GLN A 150 15.56 27.46 3.36
CA GLN A 150 14.14 27.50 3.72
C GLN A 150 13.98 27.95 5.17
N THR A 151 13.02 28.84 5.42
CA THR A 151 12.63 29.27 6.78
C THR A 151 11.55 28.39 7.39
N GLU A 152 10.79 27.68 6.56
CA GLU A 152 9.70 26.78 6.97
C GLU A 152 9.90 25.38 6.37
N PRO A 153 9.43 24.31 7.06
CA PRO A 153 9.47 22.96 6.50
C PRO A 153 8.52 22.81 5.31
N MET A 154 8.89 21.93 4.37
CA MET A 154 8.04 21.61 3.19
C MET A 154 6.71 20.98 3.60
N LEU A 155 6.75 20.13 4.64
CA LEU A 155 5.62 19.47 5.25
C LEU A 155 5.48 19.94 6.71
N PRO A 156 4.34 20.48 7.14
CA PRO A 156 4.11 20.75 8.56
C PRO A 156 4.30 19.48 9.42
N PRO A 157 5.04 19.52 10.54
CA PRO A 157 5.37 18.33 11.33
C PRO A 157 4.16 17.52 11.80
N TYR A 158 3.06 18.19 12.15
CA TYR A 158 1.82 17.52 12.57
C TYR A 158 1.15 16.69 11.46
N LEU A 159 1.56 16.87 10.19
CA LEU A 159 1.09 16.08 9.06
C LEU A 159 1.92 14.83 8.79
N ALA A 160 3.06 14.64 9.47
CA ALA A 160 4.01 13.57 9.18
C ALA A 160 3.37 12.18 9.16
N ASP A 161 2.66 11.81 10.23
CA ASP A 161 2.02 10.50 10.34
C ASP A 161 0.89 10.30 9.33
N TYR A 162 0.11 11.36 9.07
CA TYR A 162 -0.96 11.30 8.08
C TYR A 162 -0.39 11.12 6.67
N PHE A 163 0.65 11.87 6.33
CA PHE A 163 1.33 11.79 5.05
C PHE A 163 2.01 10.43 4.85
N HIS A 164 2.74 9.95 5.87
CA HIS A 164 3.34 8.61 5.89
C HIS A 164 2.27 7.54 5.62
N LYS A 165 1.16 7.57 6.38
CA LYS A 165 0.04 6.64 6.19
C LYS A 165 -0.55 6.71 4.78
N PHE A 166 -0.59 7.89 4.16
CA PHE A 166 -1.10 8.08 2.81
C PHE A 166 -0.19 7.46 1.75
N ILE A 167 1.13 7.69 1.83
CA ILE A 167 2.08 7.26 0.79
C ILE A 167 2.45 5.78 0.84
N ILE A 168 2.32 5.11 1.99
CA ILE A 168 2.59 3.66 2.11
C ILE A 168 1.43 2.79 1.60
N GLN A 169 0.27 3.37 1.26
CA GLN A 169 -0.87 2.60 0.75
C GLN A 169 -0.51 1.88 -0.56
N ILE A 170 -0.95 0.62 -0.67
CA ILE A 170 -0.70 -0.23 -1.85
C ILE A 170 -1.81 -0.11 -2.91
N ASN A 171 -3.03 0.25 -2.51
CA ASN A 171 -4.13 0.39 -3.46
C ASN A 171 -4.04 1.74 -4.18
N VAL A 172 -3.52 1.69 -5.40
CA VAL A 172 -3.27 2.85 -6.27
C VAL A 172 -4.47 3.22 -7.15
N ASN A 173 -5.63 2.59 -6.99
CA ASN A 173 -6.82 3.00 -7.74
C ASN A 173 -7.13 4.49 -7.46
N PRO A 174 -7.34 5.34 -8.48
CA PRO A 174 -7.50 6.79 -8.28
C PRO A 174 -8.69 7.14 -7.38
N VAL A 175 -9.76 6.33 -7.38
CA VAL A 175 -10.89 6.48 -6.45
C VAL A 175 -10.44 6.21 -5.02
N ARG A 176 -9.67 5.13 -4.77
CA ARG A 176 -9.14 4.84 -3.42
C ARG A 176 -8.20 5.95 -2.95
N VAL A 177 -7.29 6.43 -3.81
CA VAL A 177 -6.36 7.51 -3.47
C VAL A 177 -7.12 8.77 -3.07
N CYS A 178 -8.15 9.16 -3.83
CA CYS A 178 -9.05 10.27 -3.49
C CYS A 178 -9.75 10.07 -2.15
N MET A 179 -10.33 8.88 -1.91
CA MET A 179 -10.98 8.55 -0.63
C MET A 179 -10.02 8.63 0.55
N ASN A 180 -8.75 8.21 0.38
CA ASN A 180 -7.75 8.25 1.43
C ASN A 180 -7.36 9.70 1.78
N LEU A 181 -7.26 10.60 0.79
CA LEU A 181 -7.09 12.03 1.03
C LEU A 181 -8.28 12.62 1.78
N GLN A 182 -9.52 12.29 1.37
CA GLN A 182 -10.74 12.78 2.00
C GLN A 182 -10.87 12.33 3.47
N LYS A 183 -10.47 11.09 3.79
CA LYS A 183 -10.48 10.56 5.16
C LYS A 183 -9.45 11.23 6.07
N LEU A 184 -8.52 12.01 5.52
CA LEU A 184 -7.47 12.73 6.23
C LEU A 184 -7.59 14.24 5.93
N PRO A 185 -8.58 14.96 6.51
CA PRO A 185 -8.91 16.34 6.12
C PRO A 185 -7.71 17.29 6.15
N ALA A 186 -6.82 17.14 7.13
CA ALA A 186 -5.62 17.95 7.26
C ALA A 186 -4.66 17.82 6.06
N LEU A 187 -4.60 16.64 5.41
CA LEU A 187 -3.84 16.49 4.16
C LEU A 187 -4.53 17.18 2.99
N LEU A 188 -5.86 17.12 2.92
CA LEU A 188 -6.63 17.75 1.85
C LEU A 188 -6.55 19.28 1.92
N GLU A 189 -6.60 19.86 3.12
CA GLU A 189 -6.39 21.30 3.37
C GLU A 189 -4.98 21.75 2.96
N ASN A 190 -3.99 20.87 3.10
CA ASN A 190 -2.60 21.13 2.75
C ASN A 190 -2.17 20.51 1.41
N ALA A 191 -3.13 20.16 0.53
CA ALA A 191 -2.87 19.37 -0.68
C ALA A 191 -1.76 19.94 -1.57
N ALA A 192 -1.62 21.27 -1.66
CA ALA A 192 -0.54 21.90 -2.42
C ALA A 192 0.86 21.65 -1.81
N LYS A 193 0.99 21.61 -0.49
CA LYS A 193 2.25 21.23 0.18
C LYS A 193 2.53 19.74 -0.01
N ILE A 194 1.50 18.90 0.13
CA ILE A 194 1.59 17.45 -0.11
C ILE A 194 2.08 17.15 -1.53
N GLN A 195 1.52 17.82 -2.54
CA GLN A 195 1.94 17.68 -3.93
C GLN A 195 3.42 18.00 -4.13
N LYS A 196 3.90 19.13 -3.57
CA LYS A 196 5.31 19.54 -3.64
C LYS A 196 6.26 18.55 -2.96
N VAL A 197 5.85 17.98 -1.81
CA VAL A 197 6.62 16.95 -1.11
C VAL A 197 6.73 15.69 -1.99
N LEU A 198 5.64 15.22 -2.59
CA LEU A 198 5.65 14.07 -3.51
C LEU A 198 6.55 14.31 -4.72
N GLU A 199 6.53 15.51 -5.31
CA GLU A 199 7.43 15.88 -6.40
C GLU A 199 8.91 15.87 -5.98
N SER A 200 9.20 16.32 -4.76
CA SER A 200 10.55 16.28 -4.19
C SER A 200 11.00 14.84 -3.90
N MET A 201 10.13 14.01 -3.32
CA MET A 201 10.40 12.58 -3.09
C MET A 201 10.68 11.85 -4.40
N ARG A 202 9.86 12.08 -5.44
CA ARG A 202 10.09 11.55 -6.78
C ARG A 202 11.49 11.86 -7.30
N ASN A 203 11.90 13.13 -7.22
CA ASN A 203 13.21 13.54 -7.72
C ASN A 203 14.34 12.92 -6.90
N ARG A 204 14.17 12.86 -5.56
CA ARG A 204 15.14 12.25 -4.65
C ARG A 204 15.43 10.80 -5.04
N GLU A 205 14.39 9.97 -5.25
CA GLU A 205 14.56 8.55 -5.63
C GLU A 205 15.35 8.35 -6.93
N MET A 206 15.26 9.29 -7.88
CA MET A 206 16.00 9.23 -9.15
C MET A 206 17.43 9.75 -9.05
N THR A 207 17.82 10.33 -7.91
CA THR A 207 19.16 10.90 -7.66
C THR A 207 20.00 10.09 -6.67
N ARG A 208 19.57 8.89 -6.28
CA ARG A 208 20.25 8.04 -5.27
C ARG A 208 21.44 7.23 -5.81
N GLY A 209 21.94 7.53 -7.02
CA GLY A 209 23.07 6.81 -7.62
C GLY A 209 22.76 5.33 -7.86
N VAL A 210 23.46 4.42 -7.17
CA VAL A 210 23.25 2.97 -7.32
C VAL A 210 21.95 2.47 -6.68
N GLU A 211 21.34 3.26 -5.78
CA GLU A 211 20.09 2.90 -5.09
C GLU A 211 18.85 3.56 -5.74
N ILE A 212 18.87 3.81 -7.05
CA ILE A 212 17.72 4.39 -7.75
C ILE A 212 16.50 3.48 -7.58
N ASN A 213 15.39 4.08 -7.15
CA ASN A 213 14.11 3.38 -7.02
C ASN A 213 13.08 3.98 -8.00
N GLU A 214 13.16 3.53 -9.26
CA GLU A 214 12.26 4.01 -10.33
C GLU A 214 10.78 3.77 -10.00
N ILE A 215 10.48 2.67 -9.31
CA ILE A 215 9.12 2.27 -8.94
C ILE A 215 8.53 3.29 -7.95
N MET A 216 9.27 3.62 -6.89
CA MET A 216 8.82 4.62 -5.92
C MET A 216 8.80 6.02 -6.51
N ALA A 217 9.74 6.37 -7.39
CA ALA A 217 9.68 7.62 -8.14
C ALA A 217 8.38 7.73 -8.95
N PHE A 218 8.03 6.67 -9.70
CA PHE A 218 6.78 6.63 -10.46
C PHE A 218 5.55 6.68 -9.55
N LYS A 219 5.56 5.97 -8.41
CA LYS A 219 4.48 6.04 -7.41
C LYS A 219 4.26 7.46 -6.89
N TYR A 220 5.32 8.15 -6.47
CA TYR A 220 5.22 9.52 -5.96
C TYR A 220 4.74 10.49 -7.04
N HIS A 221 5.18 10.30 -8.29
CA HIS A 221 4.64 11.04 -9.42
C HIS A 221 3.13 10.82 -9.58
N TYR A 222 2.70 9.57 -9.62
CA TYR A 222 1.30 9.21 -9.78
C TYR A 222 0.42 9.78 -8.65
N LEU A 223 0.85 9.65 -7.40
CA LEU A 223 0.15 10.25 -6.25
C LEU A 223 0.08 11.78 -6.38
N SER A 224 1.17 12.42 -6.84
CA SER A 224 1.18 13.86 -7.12
C SER A 224 0.16 14.25 -8.19
N CYS A 225 0.03 13.49 -9.29
CA CYS A 225 -0.97 13.71 -10.33
C CYS A 225 -2.41 13.63 -9.78
N VAL A 226 -2.70 12.67 -8.90
CA VAL A 226 -4.02 12.56 -8.26
C VAL A 226 -4.30 13.75 -7.35
N VAL A 227 -3.33 14.16 -6.51
CA VAL A 227 -3.45 15.35 -5.66
C VAL A 227 -3.63 16.62 -6.51
N ALA A 228 -2.91 16.73 -7.62
CA ALA A 228 -3.06 17.84 -8.57
C ALA A 228 -4.46 17.89 -9.19
N GLU A 229 -5.06 16.75 -9.53
CA GLU A 229 -6.42 16.70 -10.07
C GLU A 229 -7.48 17.08 -9.03
N VAL A 230 -7.26 16.73 -7.76
CA VAL A 230 -8.09 17.22 -6.63
C VAL A 230 -7.99 18.74 -6.52
N LEU A 231 -6.78 19.31 -6.53
CA LEU A 231 -6.54 20.76 -6.49
C LEU A 231 -7.18 21.49 -7.68
N LYS A 232 -7.08 20.94 -8.90
CA LYS A 232 -7.76 21.47 -10.09
C LYS A 232 -9.28 21.47 -9.91
N CYS A 233 -9.85 20.43 -9.30
CA CYS A 233 -11.29 20.38 -9.02
C CYS A 233 -11.72 21.40 -7.95
N GLN A 234 -10.93 21.60 -6.89
CA GLN A 234 -11.19 22.63 -5.87
C GLN A 234 -11.26 24.03 -6.50
N LYS A 235 -10.23 24.40 -7.27
CA LYS A 235 -10.16 25.69 -7.98
C LYS A 235 -11.34 25.91 -8.92
N ARG A 236 -11.75 24.89 -9.69
CA ARG A 236 -12.91 24.98 -10.60
C ARG A 236 -14.21 25.22 -9.84
N GLN A 237 -14.40 24.56 -8.69
CA GLN A 237 -15.59 24.77 -7.86
C GLN A 237 -15.61 26.14 -7.20
N GLU A 238 -14.45 26.65 -6.78
CA GLU A 238 -14.32 28.02 -6.25
C GLU A 238 -14.65 29.06 -7.32
N ALA A 239 -14.12 28.92 -8.54
CA ALA A 239 -14.45 29.80 -9.66
C ALA A 239 -15.96 29.79 -9.99
N MET A 240 -16.58 28.61 -10.08
CA MET A 240 -18.02 28.50 -10.28
C MET A 240 -18.86 29.08 -9.14
N LYS A 241 -18.35 29.08 -7.90
CA LYS A 241 -19.00 29.72 -6.75
C LYS A 241 -18.89 31.23 -6.87
N ALA A 242 -17.72 31.78 -7.22
CA ALA A 242 -17.53 33.21 -7.42
C ALA A 242 -18.49 33.74 -8.50
N GLU A 243 -18.61 33.06 -9.64
CA GLU A 243 -19.53 33.41 -10.73
C GLU A 243 -21.03 33.29 -10.34
N LYS A 244 -21.38 32.37 -9.43
CA LYS A 244 -22.76 32.20 -8.96
C LYS A 244 -23.14 33.15 -7.82
N VAL A 245 -22.19 33.53 -6.98
CA VAL A 245 -22.39 34.52 -5.91
C VAL A 245 -22.68 35.90 -6.50
N GLU A 246 -22.09 36.25 -7.65
CA GLU A 246 -22.48 37.45 -8.40
C GLU A 246 -23.93 37.41 -8.93
N LYS A 247 -24.56 36.23 -9.04
CA LYS A 247 -25.88 36.05 -9.66
C LYS A 247 -27.03 35.72 -8.70
N TRP A 248 -26.79 35.34 -7.44
CA TRP A 248 -27.89 34.99 -6.52
C TRP A 248 -27.48 35.02 -5.03
N CYS A 249 -27.97 36.02 -4.28
CA CYS A 249 -28.12 35.93 -2.83
C CYS A 249 -29.47 35.25 -2.50
N ASN A 250 -29.44 34.27 -1.58
CA ASN A 250 -30.55 33.47 -1.02
C ASN A 250 -31.08 32.26 -1.81
N ARG A 251 -30.67 31.05 -1.41
CA ARG A 251 -31.51 30.09 -0.63
C ARG A 251 -30.85 28.71 -0.43
N SER A 252 -31.06 28.22 0.80
CA SER A 252 -31.16 26.83 1.29
C SER A 252 -29.95 25.86 1.30
N ASN A 253 -29.90 25.20 2.45
CA ASN A 253 -28.89 24.35 3.05
C ASN A 253 -28.99 22.89 2.56
N GLU A 254 -28.78 22.65 1.26
CA GLU A 254 -28.46 21.30 0.79
C GLU A 254 -26.96 21.06 0.96
N LYS A 255 -26.57 19.98 1.64
CA LYS A 255 -25.15 19.56 1.76
C LYS A 255 -24.57 19.40 0.35
N LYS A 256 -23.85 20.43 -0.11
CA LYS A 256 -23.18 20.44 -1.42
C LYS A 256 -22.24 19.23 -1.51
N PRO A 257 -22.16 18.56 -2.67
CA PRO A 257 -21.26 17.43 -2.82
C PRO A 257 -19.83 17.88 -2.59
N ASP A 258 -19.14 17.16 -1.70
CA ASP A 258 -17.71 17.31 -1.44
C ASP A 258 -16.93 17.31 -2.77
N THR A 259 -15.94 18.20 -2.92
CA THR A 259 -15.08 18.27 -4.10
C THR A 259 -14.50 16.91 -4.47
N VAL A 260 -14.10 16.13 -3.46
CA VAL A 260 -13.54 14.80 -3.67
C VAL A 260 -14.61 13.82 -4.17
N GLU A 261 -15.82 13.86 -3.61
CA GLU A 261 -16.94 13.03 -4.10
C GLU A 261 -17.30 13.35 -5.55
N PHE A 262 -17.27 14.63 -5.93
CA PHE A 262 -17.48 15.02 -7.33
C PHE A 262 -16.43 14.41 -8.26
N LEU A 263 -15.15 14.48 -7.90
CA LEU A 263 -14.07 13.88 -8.69
C LEU A 263 -14.20 12.34 -8.76
N ILE A 264 -14.51 11.69 -7.64
CA ILE A 264 -14.77 10.23 -7.59
C ILE A 264 -15.89 9.84 -8.56
N ARG A 265 -17.02 10.58 -8.55
CA ARG A 265 -18.12 10.32 -9.49
C ARG A 265 -17.69 10.50 -10.95
N ARG A 266 -16.76 11.42 -11.22
CA ARG A 266 -16.17 11.61 -12.55
C ARG A 266 -15.33 10.40 -12.95
N PHE A 267 -14.51 9.86 -12.05
CA PHE A 267 -13.72 8.64 -12.27
C PHE A 267 -14.57 7.37 -12.42
N LEU A 268 -15.77 7.31 -11.83
CA LEU A 268 -16.65 6.14 -11.91
C LEU A 268 -17.61 6.16 -13.10
N LYS A 269 -17.70 7.28 -13.83
CA LYS A 269 -18.71 7.46 -14.88
C LYS A 269 -18.32 6.69 -16.14
N CYS A 270 -19.10 5.67 -16.48
CA CYS A 270 -19.04 4.97 -17.77
C CYS A 270 -20.14 5.47 -18.74
N ASN A 271 -19.89 5.35 -20.05
CA ASN A 271 -20.88 5.61 -21.08
C ASN A 271 -21.86 4.43 -21.20
N LYS A 272 -22.95 4.57 -21.98
CA LYS A 272 -23.98 3.51 -22.10
C LYS A 272 -23.47 2.25 -22.81
N THR A 273 -22.46 2.40 -23.66
CA THR A 273 -21.90 1.37 -24.54
C THR A 273 -20.60 0.78 -23.99
N ASP A 274 -19.82 1.54 -23.22
CA ASP A 274 -18.53 1.13 -22.66
C ASP A 274 -18.63 0.69 -21.20
N SER A 275 -17.96 -0.40 -20.86
CA SER A 275 -17.80 -0.87 -19.48
C SER A 275 -16.75 -0.06 -18.71
N LEU A 276 -15.81 0.61 -19.40
CA LEU A 276 -14.66 1.26 -18.81
C LEU A 276 -14.89 2.78 -18.58
N PRO A 277 -14.44 3.37 -17.45
CA PRO A 277 -14.61 4.80 -17.21
C PRO A 277 -13.61 5.65 -18.03
N GLU A 278 -14.08 6.23 -19.14
CA GLU A 278 -13.27 7.00 -20.11
C GLU A 278 -12.42 8.11 -19.46
N TYR A 279 -13.00 8.89 -18.55
CA TYR A 279 -12.26 9.97 -17.88
C TYR A 279 -11.16 9.43 -16.95
N GLN A 280 -11.39 8.29 -16.30
CA GLN A 280 -10.36 7.66 -15.47
C GLN A 280 -9.21 7.16 -16.34
N GLU A 281 -9.51 6.48 -17.45
CA GLU A 281 -8.51 6.00 -18.38
C GLU A 281 -7.68 7.13 -18.98
N ALA A 282 -8.32 8.21 -19.43
CA ALA A 282 -7.62 9.38 -19.95
C ALA A 282 -6.68 9.99 -18.90
N PHE A 283 -7.19 10.21 -17.68
CA PHE A 283 -6.39 10.74 -16.57
C PHE A 283 -5.17 9.87 -16.24
N LEU A 284 -5.34 8.55 -16.19
CA LEU A 284 -4.26 7.62 -15.88
C LEU A 284 -3.21 7.59 -17.00
N LYS A 285 -3.62 7.59 -18.27
CA LYS A 285 -2.71 7.65 -19.42
C LYS A 285 -1.93 8.96 -19.47
N ASP A 286 -2.59 10.08 -19.16
CA ASP A 286 -1.93 11.38 -19.06
C ASP A 286 -0.92 11.39 -17.89
N SER A 287 -1.29 10.81 -16.74
CA SER A 287 -0.36 10.66 -15.60
C SER A 287 0.88 9.84 -15.97
N VAL A 288 0.76 8.80 -16.79
CA VAL A 288 1.93 8.06 -17.30
C VAL A 288 2.77 8.95 -18.22
N ARG A 289 2.13 9.69 -19.15
CA ARG A 289 2.81 10.53 -20.14
C ARG A 289 3.56 11.71 -19.51
N GLU A 290 3.04 12.24 -18.41
CA GLU A 290 3.62 13.34 -17.64
C GLU A 290 4.82 12.91 -16.79
N PHE A 291 5.12 11.61 -16.69
CA PHE A 291 6.27 11.15 -15.93
C PHE A 291 7.58 11.66 -16.56
N PRO A 292 8.41 12.42 -15.81
CA PRO A 292 9.53 13.14 -16.41
C PRO A 292 10.72 12.25 -16.80
N PHE A 293 10.87 11.06 -16.20
CA PHE A 293 12.02 10.17 -16.41
C PHE A 293 11.74 9.14 -17.49
N ARG A 294 11.71 9.57 -18.76
CA ARG A 294 11.30 8.73 -19.90
C ARG A 294 12.26 7.58 -20.24
N GLU A 295 13.52 7.69 -19.84
CA GLU A 295 14.52 6.64 -20.05
C GLU A 295 14.43 5.50 -19.01
N SER A 296 13.62 5.68 -17.96
CA SER A 296 13.48 4.68 -16.91
C SER A 296 12.91 3.38 -17.46
N THR A 297 13.33 2.27 -16.86
CA THR A 297 12.83 0.94 -17.22
C THR A 297 11.33 0.84 -16.93
N ILE A 298 10.87 1.38 -15.80
CA ILE A 298 9.45 1.36 -15.42
C ILE A 298 8.56 2.10 -16.42
N PHE A 299 9.00 3.27 -16.92
CA PHE A 299 8.24 4.03 -17.91
C PHE A 299 8.11 3.24 -19.21
N ARG A 300 9.24 2.73 -19.72
CA ARG A 300 9.26 1.95 -20.97
C ARG A 300 8.39 0.71 -20.86
N GLN A 301 8.41 0.01 -19.73
CA GLN A 301 7.58 -1.18 -19.50
C GLN A 301 6.09 -0.83 -19.47
N ILE A 302 5.69 0.24 -18.77
CA ILE A 302 4.29 0.69 -18.72
C ILE A 302 3.81 1.06 -20.13
N VAL A 303 4.57 1.89 -20.85
CA VAL A 303 4.20 2.35 -22.20
C VAL A 303 4.12 1.18 -23.18
N ALA A 304 5.07 0.26 -23.16
CA ALA A 304 5.04 -0.93 -24.00
C ALA A 304 3.80 -1.80 -23.72
N THR A 305 3.42 -1.96 -22.44
CA THR A 305 2.22 -2.71 -22.05
C THR A 305 0.94 -2.04 -22.54
N LEU A 306 0.84 -0.70 -22.43
CA LEU A 306 -0.33 0.07 -22.86
C LEU A 306 -0.46 0.20 -24.38
N ALA A 307 0.63 0.01 -25.12
CA ALA A 307 0.67 0.06 -26.57
C ALA A 307 0.43 -1.31 -27.24
N SER A 308 0.19 -2.38 -26.46
CA SER A 308 -0.12 -3.70 -27.00
C SER A 308 -1.48 -3.70 -27.72
N THR A 309 -1.76 -4.77 -28.47
CA THR A 309 -3.00 -4.89 -29.27
C THR A 309 -4.27 -4.98 -28.41
N ASP A 310 -4.16 -5.52 -27.20
CA ASP A 310 -5.26 -5.64 -26.24
C ASP A 310 -4.71 -5.32 -24.83
N PRO A 311 -4.51 -4.03 -24.54
CA PRO A 311 -3.86 -3.63 -23.30
C PRO A 311 -4.82 -3.82 -22.12
N PRO A 312 -4.34 -4.32 -20.97
CA PRO A 312 -5.10 -4.26 -19.73
C PRO A 312 -5.51 -2.82 -19.40
N SER A 313 -6.52 -2.64 -18.53
CA SER A 313 -6.91 -1.32 -18.04
C SER A 313 -5.70 -0.52 -17.52
N THR A 314 -5.67 0.80 -17.71
CA THR A 314 -4.49 1.57 -17.31
C THR A 314 -4.25 1.49 -15.80
N VAL A 315 -5.32 1.36 -15.00
CA VAL A 315 -5.21 1.18 -13.54
C VAL A 315 -4.53 -0.14 -13.16
N SER A 316 -4.77 -1.23 -13.89
CA SER A 316 -4.12 -2.52 -13.61
C SER A 316 -2.66 -2.51 -14.01
N VAL A 317 -2.29 -1.83 -15.11
CA VAL A 317 -0.90 -1.65 -15.51
C VAL A 317 -0.13 -0.82 -14.48
N ILE A 318 -0.68 0.31 -14.03
CA ILE A 318 -0.08 1.15 -12.96
C ILE A 318 0.03 0.36 -11.65
N SER A 319 -1.00 -0.41 -11.29
CA SER A 319 -0.96 -1.25 -10.09
C SER A 319 0.13 -2.32 -10.17
N ALA A 320 0.26 -3.03 -11.28
CA ALA A 320 1.29 -4.05 -11.46
C ALA A 320 2.71 -3.44 -11.48
N ALA A 321 2.87 -2.25 -12.06
CA ALA A 321 4.13 -1.51 -12.07
C ALA A 321 4.59 -1.13 -10.66
N ILE A 322 3.66 -0.69 -9.79
CA ILE A 322 3.98 -0.23 -8.42
C ILE A 322 4.07 -1.39 -7.43
N ASN A 323 3.14 -2.35 -7.51
CA ASN A 323 2.98 -3.41 -6.52
C ASN A 323 3.65 -4.74 -6.90
N GLY A 324 4.19 -4.83 -8.12
CA GLY A 324 4.66 -6.08 -8.71
C GLY A 324 3.57 -6.82 -9.48
N GLN A 325 3.99 -7.67 -10.41
CA GLN A 325 3.08 -8.45 -11.24
C GLN A 325 2.33 -9.50 -10.42
N ARG A 326 1.04 -9.68 -10.73
CA ARG A 326 0.21 -10.78 -10.22
C ARG A 326 0.06 -11.82 -11.33
N GLY A 327 0.55 -13.04 -11.09
CA GLY A 327 0.47 -14.13 -12.06
C GLY A 327 -0.92 -14.79 -12.10
N PHE A 328 -1.68 -14.69 -10.99
CA PHE A 328 -2.99 -15.31 -10.84
C PHE A 328 -3.99 -14.27 -10.32
N PHE A 329 -5.17 -14.20 -10.97
CA PHE A 329 -6.28 -13.33 -10.56
C PHE A 329 -7.49 -14.13 -10.04
N ASP A 330 -7.44 -15.45 -10.11
CA ASP A 330 -8.56 -16.33 -9.80
C ASP A 330 -9.00 -16.19 -8.35
N GLY A 331 -10.30 -15.96 -8.13
CA GLY A 331 -10.90 -15.86 -6.80
C GLY A 331 -10.67 -14.52 -6.07
N VAL A 332 -9.98 -13.53 -6.67
CA VAL A 332 -9.81 -12.22 -6.04
C VAL A 332 -11.08 -11.38 -6.20
N HIS A 333 -11.89 -11.32 -5.15
CA HIS A 333 -13.05 -10.44 -5.08
C HIS A 333 -12.61 -8.98 -4.86
N THR A 334 -12.64 -8.17 -5.91
CA THR A 334 -12.27 -6.75 -5.84
C THR A 334 -13.49 -5.85 -5.72
N CYS A 335 -13.33 -4.72 -5.04
CA CYS A 335 -14.37 -3.71 -4.95
C CYS A 335 -14.49 -2.99 -6.29
N VAL A 336 -15.69 -3.02 -6.89
CA VAL A 336 -15.97 -2.36 -8.18
C VAL A 336 -15.75 -0.84 -8.15
N THR A 337 -15.76 -0.22 -6.96
CA THR A 337 -15.64 1.24 -6.81
C THR A 337 -14.20 1.70 -6.68
N CYS A 338 -13.39 1.00 -5.90
CA CYS A 338 -12.07 1.47 -5.47
C CYS A 338 -10.96 0.43 -5.65
N GLY A 339 -11.27 -0.72 -6.25
CA GLY A 339 -10.30 -1.79 -6.52
C GLY A 339 -9.78 -2.52 -5.28
N GLU A 340 -10.36 -2.29 -4.09
CA GLU A 340 -9.91 -2.98 -2.87
C GLU A 340 -10.10 -4.48 -2.96
N ASP A 341 -9.06 -5.23 -2.60
CA ASP A 341 -9.11 -6.70 -2.54
C ASP A 341 -10.03 -7.17 -1.40
N LYS A 342 -10.46 -8.44 -1.47
CA LYS A 342 -11.30 -9.11 -0.46
C LYS A 342 -12.60 -8.35 -0.17
N ALA A 343 -13.24 -7.80 -1.20
CA ALA A 343 -14.53 -7.14 -1.08
C ALA A 343 -15.64 -8.14 -0.68
N THR A 344 -16.20 -7.98 0.52
CA THR A 344 -17.14 -8.94 1.10
C THR A 344 -18.61 -8.63 0.83
N LYS A 345 -18.96 -7.37 0.53
CA LYS A 345 -20.37 -6.94 0.45
C LYS A 345 -20.89 -7.01 -0.98
N LYS A 346 -21.73 -8.01 -1.29
CA LYS A 346 -22.43 -8.11 -2.58
C LYS A 346 -23.64 -7.18 -2.66
N CYS A 347 -23.93 -6.64 -3.83
CA CYS A 347 -25.20 -5.93 -4.08
C CYS A 347 -26.38 -6.84 -3.74
N SER A 348 -27.31 -6.37 -2.89
CA SER A 348 -28.46 -7.18 -2.44
C SER A 348 -29.41 -7.57 -3.58
N LYS A 349 -29.45 -6.80 -4.67
CA LYS A 349 -30.35 -7.02 -5.80
C LYS A 349 -29.75 -7.94 -6.87
N CYS A 350 -28.61 -7.58 -7.46
CA CYS A 350 -28.05 -8.34 -8.57
C CYS A 350 -27.02 -9.40 -8.16
N LYS A 351 -26.45 -9.31 -6.94
CA LYS A 351 -25.34 -10.15 -6.44
C LYS A 351 -24.05 -10.16 -7.29
N ALA A 352 -24.07 -9.58 -8.50
CA ALA A 352 -22.96 -9.55 -9.47
C ALA A 352 -21.81 -8.61 -9.10
N VAL A 353 -22.07 -7.52 -8.37
CA VAL A 353 -21.04 -6.55 -7.97
C VAL A 353 -20.75 -6.62 -6.48
N GLN A 354 -19.48 -6.42 -6.12
CA GLN A 354 -18.97 -6.42 -4.75
C GLN A 354 -18.38 -5.08 -4.34
N TYR A 355 -18.50 -4.78 -3.04
CA TYR A 355 -18.00 -3.58 -2.39
C TYR A 355 -17.21 -3.96 -1.14
N CYS A 356 -16.16 -3.20 -0.83
CA CYS A 356 -15.44 -3.39 0.44
C CYS A 356 -16.25 -2.85 1.63
N ASP A 357 -17.01 -1.77 1.44
CA ASP A 357 -17.82 -1.14 2.48
C ASP A 357 -19.08 -0.45 1.92
N ARG A 358 -19.89 0.13 2.82
CA ARG A 358 -21.13 0.83 2.47
C ARG A 358 -20.85 2.14 1.72
N GLU A 359 -19.70 2.75 1.95
CA GLU A 359 -19.34 4.02 1.34
C GLU A 359 -19.02 3.84 -0.15
N CYS A 360 -18.25 2.82 -0.51
CA CYS A 360 -18.01 2.44 -1.90
C CYS A 360 -19.33 2.14 -2.64
N GLN A 361 -20.23 1.39 -1.98
CA GLN A 361 -21.56 1.14 -2.55
C GLN A 361 -22.33 2.44 -2.82
N ARG A 362 -22.33 3.39 -1.86
CA ARG A 362 -22.97 4.70 -2.01
C ARG A 362 -22.37 5.50 -3.17
N LEU A 363 -21.05 5.56 -3.25
CA LEU A 363 -20.32 6.31 -4.27
C LEU A 363 -20.56 5.76 -5.68
N HIS A 364 -20.67 4.44 -5.85
CA HIS A 364 -20.92 3.83 -7.16
C HIS A 364 -22.41 3.71 -7.53
N TRP A 365 -23.33 3.81 -6.57
CA TRP A 365 -24.76 3.53 -6.79
C TRP A 365 -25.39 4.32 -7.94
N PHE A 366 -24.96 5.57 -8.19
CA PHE A 366 -25.50 6.38 -9.27
C PHE A 366 -25.28 5.78 -10.67
N MET A 367 -24.20 5.01 -10.85
CA MET A 367 -23.91 4.22 -12.04
C MET A 367 -24.58 2.87 -11.96
N HIS A 368 -24.34 2.14 -10.87
CA HIS A 368 -24.81 0.77 -10.73
C HIS A 368 -26.34 0.64 -10.84
N LYS A 369 -27.12 1.57 -10.28
CA LYS A 369 -28.59 1.52 -10.30
C LYS A 369 -29.18 1.42 -11.72
N LYS A 370 -28.48 1.95 -12.74
CA LYS A 370 -28.90 1.91 -14.14
C LYS A 370 -28.68 0.54 -14.79
N ALA A 371 -27.73 -0.24 -14.27
CA ALA A 371 -27.37 -1.56 -14.79
C ALA A 371 -27.82 -2.72 -13.90
N CYS A 372 -28.14 -2.45 -12.62
CA CYS A 372 -28.40 -3.45 -11.59
C CYS A 372 -29.46 -4.48 -12.00
N ALA A 373 -30.57 -4.05 -12.61
CA ALA A 373 -31.63 -4.96 -13.02
C ALA A 373 -31.15 -5.95 -14.11
N ARG A 374 -30.40 -5.47 -15.11
CA ARG A 374 -29.84 -6.30 -16.20
C ARG A 374 -28.83 -7.31 -15.67
N LEU A 375 -27.93 -6.86 -14.79
CA LEU A 375 -26.91 -7.73 -14.19
C LEU A 375 -27.52 -8.88 -13.36
N GLY A 376 -28.64 -8.62 -12.68
CA GLY A 376 -29.32 -9.65 -11.88
C GLY A 376 -29.94 -10.77 -12.72
N GLN A 377 -30.35 -10.48 -13.96
CA GLN A 377 -30.88 -11.48 -14.89
C GLN A 377 -29.77 -12.40 -15.41
N SER A 378 -28.59 -11.85 -15.72
CA SER A 378 -27.43 -12.64 -16.16
C SER A 378 -26.87 -13.54 -15.06
N SER A 379 -27.03 -13.18 -13.78
CA SER A 379 -26.59 -13.99 -12.64
C SER A 379 -27.58 -15.09 -12.22
N ALA A 380 -28.79 -15.10 -12.77
CA ALA A 380 -29.81 -16.11 -12.49
C ALA A 380 -29.82 -17.24 -13.54
N ASN A 381 -29.19 -17.01 -14.70
CA ASN A 381 -29.10 -17.95 -15.82
C ASN A 381 -27.76 -18.74 -15.84
N ASN A 382 -26.89 -18.48 -14.88
CA ASN A 382 -25.66 -19.24 -14.60
C ASN A 382 -25.75 -19.74 -13.15
#